data_AF-A0A6M8N0H8-F1
#
_entry.id   AF-A0A6M8N0H8-F1
#
_cell.length_a   1.000
_cell.length_b   1.000
_cell.length_c   1.000
_cell.angle_alpha   90.00
_cell.angle_beta   90.00
_cell.angle_gamma   90.00
#
_symmetry.space_group_name_H-M   'P 1'
#
loop_
_entity.id
_entity.type
_entity.pdbx_description
1 polymer ?
#
loop_
_entity_poly.entity_id
_entity_poly.type
_entity_poly.pdbx_seq_one_letter_code
_entity_poly.pdbx_strand_id
1 'polypeptide(L)'
;MNAFTESLALELEPFNVRVHLVLPGRAPGTDFGKNAQPRMQGSIPDAYADLAQHVFSEWSHSTLVTEAQDVAEAIWRAANEPASPMRIAAGTDAVALMGQAG
;
A
#
# COMPACT_ATOMS: atom_id res chain seq x y z
N MET A 1 10.18 1.05 6.28
CA MET A 1 8.98 1.89 6.53
C MET A 1 8.18 1.35 7.69
N ASN A 2 7.67 0.10 7.62
CA ASN A 2 6.77 -0.46 8.64
C ASN A 2 7.35 -0.43 10.07
N ALA A 3 8.51 -1.06 10.30
CA ALA A 3 9.15 -1.10 11.62
C ALA A 3 9.58 0.29 12.13
N PHE A 4 9.90 1.22 11.21
CA PHE A 4 10.22 2.60 11.57
C PHE A 4 8.98 3.31 12.13
N THR A 5 7.84 3.22 11.44
CA THR A 5 6.58 3.82 11.89
C THR A 5 6.12 3.24 13.23
N GLU A 6 6.28 1.94 13.43
CA GLU A 6 5.94 1.28 14.70
C GLU A 6 6.85 1.73 15.85
N SER A 7 8.16 1.84 15.61
CA SER A 7 9.10 2.35 16.62
C SER A 7 8.81 3.81 16.96
N LEU A 8 8.56 4.63 15.93
CA LEU A 8 8.21 6.04 16.10
C LEU A 8 6.92 6.23 16.90
N ALA A 9 5.93 5.35 16.73
CA ALA A 9 4.70 5.41 17.50
C ALA A 9 4.94 5.25 19.01
N LEU A 10 5.86 4.37 19.42
CA LEU A 10 6.23 4.18 20.82
C LEU A 10 6.95 5.42 21.39
N GLU A 11 7.83 6.03 20.60
CA GLU A 11 8.57 7.23 21.02
C GLU A 11 7.67 8.47 21.16
N LEU A 12 6.61 8.54 20.36
CA LEU A 12 5.70 9.68 20.31
C LEU A 12 4.46 9.55 21.23
N GLU A 13 4.18 8.34 21.74
CA GLU A 13 3.08 8.09 22.68
C GLU A 13 3.09 9.03 23.91
N PRO A 14 4.23 9.29 24.59
CA PRO A 14 4.27 10.19 25.76
C PRO A 14 3.88 11.64 25.44
N PHE A 15 3.94 12.03 24.16
CA PHE A 15 3.56 13.36 23.68
C PHE A 15 2.11 13.42 23.18
N ASN A 16 1.34 12.34 23.36
CA ASN A 16 -0.03 12.21 22.87
C ASN A 16 -0.13 12.39 21.34
N VAL A 17 0.90 11.95 20.62
CA VAL A 17 0.94 11.94 19.15
C VAL A 17 0.78 10.50 18.67
N ARG A 18 -0.26 10.26 17.86
CA ARG A 18 -0.55 8.95 17.27
C ARG A 18 0.08 8.82 15.89
N VAL A 19 0.53 7.63 15.56
CA VAL A 19 1.10 7.30 14.25
C VAL A 19 0.45 6.02 13.74
N HIS A 20 0.09 6.00 12.45
CA HIS A 20 -0.59 4.89 11.81
C HIS A 20 0.02 4.60 10.42
N LEU A 21 -0.04 3.34 10.00
CA LEU A 21 0.31 2.88 8.65
C LEU A 21 -0.96 2.71 7.83
N VAL A 22 -1.13 3.56 6.81
CA VAL A 22 -2.13 3.34 5.76
C VAL A 22 -1.44 2.56 4.63
N LEU A 23 -1.97 1.37 4.35
CA LEU A 23 -1.39 0.38 3.45
C LEU A 23 -2.28 0.25 2.20
N PRO A 24 -2.07 1.07 1.16
CA PRO A 24 -2.78 0.94 -0.09
C PRO A 24 -2.29 -0.28 -0.88
N GLY A 25 -3.19 -0.86 -1.66
CA GLY A 25 -2.88 -1.85 -2.68
C GLY A 25 -2.55 -1.22 -4.04
N ARG A 26 -2.90 -1.90 -5.11
CA ARG A 26 -2.68 -1.47 -6.48
C ARG A 26 -3.72 -0.42 -6.87
N ALA A 27 -3.27 0.80 -7.13
CA ALA A 27 -4.13 1.93 -7.50
C ALA A 27 -3.92 2.41 -8.95
N PRO A 28 -4.44 1.67 -9.97
CA PRO A 28 -4.23 2.01 -11.38
C PRO A 28 -4.94 3.29 -11.81
N GLY A 29 -5.91 3.79 -11.03
CA GLY A 29 -6.56 5.08 -11.26
C GLY A 29 -5.67 6.30 -10.93
N THR A 30 -4.47 6.10 -10.41
CA THR A 30 -3.50 7.17 -10.13
C THR A 30 -2.39 7.21 -11.18
N ASP A 31 -1.73 8.37 -11.32
CA ASP A 31 -0.57 8.51 -12.22
C ASP A 31 0.71 7.82 -11.70
N PHE A 32 0.68 7.15 -10.54
CA PHE A 32 1.88 6.52 -9.96
C PHE A 32 2.51 5.49 -10.91
N GLY A 33 1.71 4.55 -11.44
CA GLY A 33 2.19 3.52 -12.36
C GLY A 33 2.74 4.13 -13.65
N LYS A 34 2.04 5.11 -14.22
CA LYS A 34 2.46 5.87 -15.40
C LYS A 34 3.80 6.58 -15.19
N ASN A 35 4.01 7.17 -14.02
CA ASN A 35 5.25 7.86 -13.66
C ASN A 35 6.39 6.90 -13.30
N ALA A 36 6.08 5.70 -12.83
CA ALA A 36 7.04 4.66 -12.49
C ALA A 36 7.55 3.89 -13.71
N GLN A 37 6.68 3.60 -14.70
CA GLN A 37 7.01 2.81 -15.89
C GLN A 37 8.29 3.25 -16.62
N PRO A 38 8.51 4.55 -16.95
CA PRO A 38 9.76 4.96 -17.63
C PRO A 38 11.01 4.76 -16.76
N ARG A 39 10.87 4.75 -15.42
CA ARG A 39 11.98 4.53 -14.48
C ARG A 39 12.35 3.05 -14.32
N MET A 40 11.50 2.15 -14.78
CA MET A 40 11.71 0.70 -14.77
C MET A 40 12.29 0.18 -16.09
N GLN A 41 12.40 1.01 -17.12
CA GLN A 41 12.99 0.59 -18.40
C GLN A 41 14.46 0.20 -18.21
N GLY A 42 14.81 -1.02 -18.61
CA GLY A 42 16.16 -1.56 -18.45
C GLY A 42 16.55 -1.89 -17.00
N SER A 43 15.63 -1.82 -16.03
CA SER A 43 15.93 -2.17 -14.63
C SER A 43 15.78 -3.66 -14.33
N ILE A 44 15.17 -4.42 -15.24
CA ILE A 44 14.94 -5.86 -15.12
C ILE A 44 16.07 -6.57 -15.88
N PRO A 45 16.92 -7.36 -15.20
CA PRO A 45 17.95 -8.14 -15.87
C PRO A 45 17.34 -9.19 -16.80
N ASP A 46 17.96 -9.44 -17.96
CA ASP A 46 17.45 -10.37 -18.98
C ASP A 46 17.15 -11.77 -18.43
N ALA A 47 17.95 -12.25 -17.47
CA ALA A 47 17.76 -13.54 -16.80
C ALA A 47 16.42 -13.67 -16.06
N TYR A 48 15.73 -12.56 -15.78
CA TYR A 48 14.43 -12.51 -15.10
C TYR A 48 13.30 -11.98 -15.99
N ALA A 49 13.53 -11.79 -17.29
CA ALA A 49 12.56 -11.19 -18.20
C ALA A 49 11.23 -11.98 -18.22
N ASP A 50 11.28 -13.30 -18.33
CA ASP A 50 10.10 -14.17 -18.36
C ASP A 50 9.31 -14.10 -17.05
N LEU A 51 10.02 -14.11 -15.91
CA LEU A 51 9.39 -13.99 -14.59
C LEU A 51 8.69 -12.65 -14.43
N ALA A 52 9.36 -11.56 -14.83
CA ALA A 52 8.79 -10.22 -14.78
C ALA A 52 7.55 -10.12 -15.67
N GLN A 53 7.62 -10.65 -16.90
CA GLN A 53 6.48 -10.66 -17.82
C GLN A 53 5.30 -11.41 -17.22
N HIS A 54 5.53 -12.57 -16.61
CA HIS A 54 4.49 -13.34 -15.95
C HIS A 54 3.84 -12.57 -14.79
N VAL A 55 4.64 -11.94 -13.90
CA VAL A 55 4.12 -11.14 -12.79
C VAL A 55 3.28 -9.96 -13.30
N PHE A 56 3.75 -9.23 -14.32
CA PHE A 56 2.99 -8.11 -14.89
C PHE A 56 1.71 -8.57 -15.58
N SER A 57 1.71 -9.73 -16.25
CA SER A 57 0.48 -10.27 -16.83
C SER A 57 -0.55 -10.60 -15.76
N GLU A 58 -0.15 -11.25 -14.67
CA GLU A 58 -1.07 -11.56 -13.55
C GLU A 58 -1.68 -10.28 -12.95
N TRP A 59 -0.88 -9.22 -12.78
CA TRP A 59 -1.39 -7.93 -12.30
C TRP A 59 -2.42 -7.29 -13.23
N SER A 60 -2.34 -7.54 -14.53
CA SER A 60 -3.31 -7.03 -15.50
C SER A 60 -4.68 -7.72 -15.38
N HIS A 61 -4.72 -8.94 -14.83
CA HIS A 61 -5.94 -9.73 -14.64
C HIS A 61 -6.65 -9.49 -13.31
N SER A 62 -6.00 -8.86 -12.32
CA SER A 62 -6.63 -8.56 -11.03
C SER A 62 -7.77 -7.55 -11.18
N THR A 63 -8.96 -7.92 -10.71
CA THR A 63 -10.17 -7.08 -10.74
C THR A 63 -10.34 -6.24 -9.47
N LEU A 64 -9.77 -6.67 -8.35
CA LEU A 64 -9.71 -5.87 -7.14
C LEU A 64 -8.58 -4.84 -7.25
N VAL A 65 -8.88 -3.62 -6.85
CA VAL A 65 -7.99 -2.46 -6.88
C VAL A 65 -8.25 -1.57 -5.68
N THR A 66 -7.28 -0.71 -5.41
CA THR A 66 -7.39 0.41 -4.50
C THR A 66 -7.79 1.66 -5.27
N GLU A 67 -8.90 2.29 -4.89
CA GLU A 67 -9.25 3.60 -5.39
C GLU A 67 -8.65 4.70 -4.50
N ALA A 68 -8.43 5.89 -5.06
CA ALA A 68 -7.89 7.02 -4.29
C ALA A 68 -8.80 7.39 -3.11
N GLN A 69 -10.10 7.20 -3.26
CA GLN A 69 -11.09 7.45 -2.21
C GLN A 69 -10.92 6.49 -1.03
N ASP A 70 -10.60 5.21 -1.26
CA ASP A 70 -10.35 4.24 -0.18
C ASP A 70 -9.20 4.68 0.72
N VAL A 71 -8.13 5.21 0.11
CA VAL A 71 -6.96 5.72 0.83
C VAL A 71 -7.29 6.99 1.59
N ALA A 72 -8.03 7.92 0.97
CA ALA A 72 -8.47 9.15 1.62
C ALA A 72 -9.34 8.85 2.85
N GLU A 73 -10.25 7.88 2.75
CA GLU A 73 -11.09 7.46 3.86
C GLU A 73 -10.28 6.77 4.97
N ALA A 74 -9.34 5.88 4.63
CA ALA A 74 -8.44 5.27 5.60
C ALA A 74 -7.63 6.30 6.40
N ILE A 75 -7.11 7.33 5.72
CA ILE A 75 -6.41 8.46 6.35
C ILE A 75 -7.35 9.24 7.27
N TRP A 76 -8.56 9.54 6.79
CA TRP A 76 -9.56 10.26 7.58
C TRP A 76 -9.90 9.51 8.86
N ARG A 77 -10.11 8.19 8.79
CA ARG A 77 -10.37 7.35 9.98
C ARG A 77 -9.18 7.36 10.93
N ALA A 78 -7.95 7.16 10.43
CA ALA A 78 -6.73 7.22 11.24
C ALA A 78 -6.63 8.53 12.05
N ALA A 79 -6.97 9.65 11.42
CA ALA A 79 -6.94 10.97 12.06
C ALA A 79 -8.06 11.15 13.10
N ASN A 80 -9.28 10.73 12.79
CA ASN A 80 -10.48 11.10 13.58
C ASN A 80 -10.94 10.03 14.57
N GLU A 81 -10.61 8.76 14.37
CA GLU A 81 -11.07 7.65 15.20
C GLU A 81 -9.94 7.23 16.17
N PRO A 82 -10.08 7.46 17.49
CA PRO A 82 -9.04 7.12 18.47
C PRO A 82 -8.72 5.62 18.53
N ALA A 83 -9.70 4.77 18.19
CA ALA A 83 -9.57 3.32 18.17
C ALA A 83 -8.96 2.77 16.86
N SER A 84 -8.52 3.65 15.94
CA SER A 84 -7.90 3.23 14.68
C SER A 84 -6.71 2.30 14.92
N PRO A 85 -6.59 1.18 14.20
CA PRO A 85 -5.48 0.26 14.38
C PRO A 85 -4.16 0.86 13.86
N MET A 86 -3.03 0.30 14.30
CA MET A 86 -1.69 0.68 13.82
C MET A 86 -1.54 0.47 12.31
N ARG A 87 -2.15 -0.58 11.75
CA ARG A 87 -2.14 -0.89 10.31
C ARG A 87 -3.57 -0.82 9.77
N ILE A 88 -3.77 -0.04 8.71
CA ILE A 88 -5.06 0.16 8.06
C ILE A 88 -4.89 -0.20 6.59
N ALA A 89 -5.47 -1.30 6.15
CA ALA A 89 -5.56 -1.62 4.73
C ALA A 89 -6.49 -0.61 4.04
N ALA A 90 -6.06 -0.09 2.89
CA ALA A 90 -6.86 0.80 2.06
C ALA A 90 -7.05 0.20 0.67
N GLY A 91 -8.30 0.01 0.27
CA GLY A 91 -8.67 -0.63 -0.99
C GLY A 91 -9.09 -2.08 -0.84
N THR A 92 -9.95 -2.53 -1.75
CA THR A 92 -10.54 -3.88 -1.72
C THR A 92 -9.50 -4.99 -1.84
N ASP A 93 -8.48 -4.78 -2.67
CA ASP A 93 -7.35 -5.69 -2.84
C ASP A 93 -6.44 -5.75 -1.61
N ALA A 94 -6.14 -4.60 -1.00
CA ALA A 94 -5.33 -4.53 0.22
C ALA A 94 -6.02 -5.24 1.40
N VAL A 95 -7.33 -5.04 1.55
CA VAL A 95 -8.14 -5.72 2.58
C VAL A 95 -8.17 -7.22 2.33
N ALA A 96 -8.39 -7.65 1.08
CA ALA A 96 -8.41 -9.07 0.72
C ALA A 96 -7.06 -9.75 1.00
N LEU A 97 -5.94 -9.05 0.76
CA LEU A 97 -4.60 -9.57 1.05
C LEU A 97 -4.32 -9.63 2.56
N MET A 98 -4.70 -8.60 3.31
CA MET A 98 -4.49 -8.56 4.76
C MET A 98 -5.28 -9.65 5.48
N GLY A 99 -6.50 -9.97 5.02
CA GLY A 99 -7.31 -11.06 5.55
C GLY A 99 -6.75 -12.46 5.28
N GLN A 100 -5.82 -12.62 4.33
CA GLN A 100 -5.14 -13.89 4.04
C GLN A 100 -3.83 -14.07 4.83
N ALA A 101 -3.33 -13.00 5.46
CA ALA A 101 -2.05 -13.00 6.17
C ALA A 101 -2.18 -13.29 7.68
N GLY A 102 -3.37 -13.68 8.15
CA GLY A 102 -3.65 -14.10 9.53
C GLY A 102 -4.11 -15.56 9.59
#